data_AF-B9SUP6-F1
#
_entry.id   AF-B9SUP6-F1
#
_cell.length_a   1.000
_cell.length_b   1.000
_cell.length_c   1.000
_cell.angle_alpha   90.00
_cell.angle_beta   90.00
_cell.angle_gamma   90.00
#
_symmetry.space_group_name_H-M   'P 1'
#
loop_
_entity.id
_entity.type
_entity.pdbx_description
1 polymer ?
#
loop_
_entity_poly.entity_id
_entity_poly.type
_entity_poly.pdbx_seq_one_letter_code
_entity_poly.pdbx_strand_id
1 'polypeptide(L)'
;MIEKEASMRWTTIILQSTLLRLQYSDEDESSDDGKEPENGNGPHEMTTLLSCSTVDSLYQLVTEQNNVPALVRLLNGYRAACRYGTESSNVFNDGQTFSKILMFVLREADNIFRKMLGISSLNERKEAILELKNTSKWKNLKPLMKSYLRSTMFLLNEVSDTEILAFTLTRLKASIIFFAAFPSLLQRLIKTSVHLWATGDETLSLYSSHLIQVVANVFNSDCFDTCLVKAYKAFISRCKFVEPVLSKHIQFLKNSFVELCSLDVQKSSSKAIVSVQQLAKILQLGLQTKKEEAVKKICSWQYANCIELWVAFISVNIRNYDLQPLLYMIIQIINGVAILFPGPRYLPLRVKCVQWLNHLSSSSGVFIPVASLAMDLLEYKIDKGGRKAVNNFNFSSAIKLPKHWLKSRNFQEECIVSALELLAVHFAQWSYHISFPELATIPLIRLRNFHEITTTESFRRVVKRFIDQVEHNIEFVRKKRDEVAFSPRDQQSVESFLQQEMCSGNLPFTQYYRSLIEKSSFRNLPSNKKISYLEQKKSNKKGQHLNKTVDVVVNGEKDSD
;
A
#
# COMPACT_ATOMS: atom_id res chain seq x y z
N MET A 1 -1.47 -23.93 -0.24
CA MET A 1 -2.81 -23.58 -0.75
C MET A 1 -2.70 -23.15 -2.21
N ILE A 2 -2.06 -22.00 -2.49
CA ILE A 2 -1.80 -21.47 -3.84
C ILE A 2 -1.24 -22.50 -4.82
N GLU A 3 -0.37 -23.39 -4.35
CA GLU A 3 0.24 -24.43 -5.16
C GLU A 3 -0.73 -25.53 -5.62
N LYS A 4 -1.66 -25.97 -4.76
CA LYS A 4 -2.69 -26.94 -5.12
C LYS A 4 -3.70 -26.30 -6.07
N GLU A 5 -4.00 -25.03 -5.84
CA GLU A 5 -4.94 -24.23 -6.61
C GLU A 5 -4.40 -23.94 -8.02
N ALA A 6 -3.15 -23.47 -8.14
CA ALA A 6 -2.46 -23.30 -9.42
C ALA A 6 -2.37 -24.63 -10.21
N SER A 7 -2.09 -25.75 -9.54
CA SER A 7 -2.05 -27.07 -10.20
C SER A 7 -3.41 -27.48 -10.77
N MET A 8 -4.50 -27.24 -10.04
CA MET A 8 -5.85 -27.52 -10.53
C MET A 8 -6.20 -26.59 -11.70
N ARG A 9 -5.89 -25.29 -11.58
CA ARG A 9 -6.19 -24.30 -12.62
C ARG A 9 -5.41 -24.53 -13.92
N TRP A 10 -4.17 -25.02 -13.84
CA TRP A 10 -3.43 -25.44 -15.04
C TRP A 10 -4.19 -26.51 -15.84
N THR A 11 -4.76 -27.50 -15.16
CA THR A 11 -5.56 -28.53 -15.84
C THR A 11 -6.85 -27.98 -16.44
N THR A 12 -7.44 -26.94 -15.82
CA THR A 12 -8.65 -26.26 -16.31
C THR A 12 -8.37 -25.34 -17.51
N ILE A 13 -7.27 -24.59 -17.49
CA ILE A 13 -6.88 -23.67 -18.58
C ILE A 13 -6.61 -24.45 -19.88
N ILE A 14 -6.04 -25.66 -19.78
CA ILE A 14 -5.82 -26.53 -20.95
C ILE A 14 -7.15 -26.98 -21.58
N LEU A 15 -8.19 -27.20 -20.77
CA LEU A 15 -9.53 -27.57 -21.24
C LEU A 15 -10.27 -26.39 -21.87
N GLN A 16 -9.94 -25.14 -21.48
CA GLN A 16 -10.51 -23.92 -22.05
C GLN A 16 -9.72 -23.36 -23.24
N SER A 17 -8.42 -23.64 -23.34
CA SER A 17 -7.57 -23.19 -24.45
C SER A 17 -7.90 -23.85 -25.80
N THR A 18 -8.86 -24.78 -25.83
CA THR A 18 -9.44 -25.29 -27.08
C THR A 18 -10.44 -24.32 -27.74
N LEU A 19 -10.79 -23.17 -27.13
CA LEU A 19 -11.94 -22.37 -27.60
C LEU A 19 -11.85 -20.84 -27.65
N LEU A 20 -10.71 -20.16 -27.56
CA LEU A 20 -10.68 -18.72 -27.89
C LEU A 20 -9.32 -18.24 -28.44
N ARG A 21 -9.35 -17.72 -29.67
CA ARG A 21 -8.32 -16.82 -30.25
C ARG A 21 -8.83 -15.38 -30.19
N LEU A 22 -7.96 -14.43 -29.87
CA LEU A 22 -7.54 -13.34 -30.79
C LEU A 22 -6.65 -12.29 -30.07
N GLN A 23 -5.57 -11.95 -30.79
CA GLN A 23 -4.85 -10.67 -30.93
C GLN A 23 -4.22 -9.98 -29.71
N TYR A 24 -2.89 -9.84 -29.74
CA TYR A 24 -2.21 -8.54 -29.90
C TYR A 24 -0.79 -8.75 -30.48
N SER A 25 -0.49 -8.04 -31.56
CA SER A 25 0.85 -7.85 -32.15
C SER A 25 1.43 -6.55 -31.58
N ASP A 26 2.73 -6.52 -31.27
CA ASP A 26 3.69 -5.60 -31.90
C ASP A 26 5.08 -5.64 -31.27
N GLU A 27 6.05 -5.87 -32.17
CA GLU A 27 7.27 -5.10 -32.43
C GLU A 27 7.98 -4.40 -31.26
N ASP A 28 9.19 -4.89 -30.95
CA ASP A 28 10.41 -4.08 -30.76
C ASP A 28 11.60 -5.02 -30.47
N GLU A 29 12.21 -5.58 -31.51
CA GLU A 29 13.60 -6.04 -31.46
C GLU A 29 14.45 -5.08 -32.30
N SER A 30 15.17 -4.18 -31.63
CA SER A 30 16.33 -3.54 -32.22
C SER A 30 17.49 -3.47 -31.24
N SER A 31 18.66 -3.76 -31.80
CA SER A 31 20.03 -3.60 -31.31
C SER A 31 20.64 -4.66 -30.39
N ASP A 32 21.42 -5.51 -31.07
CA ASP A 32 22.89 -5.65 -30.93
C ASP A 32 23.41 -6.67 -29.91
N ASP A 33 23.73 -7.87 -30.42
CA ASP A 33 24.97 -8.55 -30.05
C ASP A 33 25.36 -9.57 -31.15
N GLY A 34 26.49 -9.33 -31.81
CA GLY A 34 27.43 -10.34 -32.31
C GLY A 34 26.96 -11.35 -33.37
N LYS A 35 27.43 -11.14 -34.61
CA LYS A 35 27.47 -12.16 -35.67
C LYS A 35 28.17 -13.45 -35.18
N GLU A 36 27.47 -14.58 -35.24
CA GLU A 36 28.08 -15.92 -35.40
C GLU A 36 27.68 -16.48 -36.78
N PRO A 37 28.56 -17.25 -37.45
CA PRO A 37 28.42 -17.54 -38.87
C PRO A 37 27.41 -18.67 -39.14
N GLU A 38 26.60 -18.47 -40.19
CA GLU A 38 25.90 -19.54 -40.89
C GLU A 38 26.90 -20.47 -41.57
N ASN A 39 27.00 -21.71 -41.11
CA ASN A 39 26.95 -22.91 -41.94
C ASN A 39 27.11 -24.19 -41.10
N GLY A 40 26.18 -25.12 -41.27
CA GLY A 40 26.31 -26.47 -40.73
C GLY A 40 24.97 -27.19 -40.64
N ASN A 41 24.50 -27.76 -41.75
CA ASN A 41 23.48 -28.80 -41.76
C ASN A 41 23.84 -29.91 -40.76
N GLY A 42 22.98 -30.12 -39.76
CA GLY A 42 23.03 -31.20 -38.77
C GLY A 42 21.59 -31.58 -38.37
N PRO A 43 21.33 -32.85 -38.03
CA PRO A 43 20.11 -33.57 -38.40
C PRO A 43 18.87 -33.15 -37.61
N HIS A 44 17.70 -33.26 -38.25
CA HIS A 44 16.38 -33.22 -37.63
C HIS A 44 16.34 -34.07 -36.35
N GLU A 45 16.40 -33.42 -35.18
CA GLU A 45 16.11 -34.07 -33.91
C GLU A 45 14.62 -34.37 -33.84
N MET A 46 14.32 -35.66 -33.97
CA MET A 46 13.00 -36.26 -33.86
C MET A 46 12.34 -35.85 -32.53
N THR A 47 11.30 -35.02 -32.61
CA THR A 47 10.50 -34.52 -31.48
C THR A 47 9.84 -35.70 -30.77
N THR A 48 10.53 -36.30 -29.82
CA THR A 48 10.02 -37.44 -29.06
C THR A 48 8.98 -36.92 -28.08
N LEU A 49 7.72 -37.32 -28.30
CA LEU A 49 6.57 -36.99 -27.46
C LEU A 49 6.88 -37.26 -25.98
N LEU A 50 6.66 -36.26 -25.12
CA LEU A 50 6.84 -36.40 -23.68
C LEU A 50 5.56 -37.00 -23.08
N SER A 51 5.71 -38.06 -22.29
CA SER A 51 4.65 -38.64 -21.45
C SER A 51 4.94 -38.42 -19.96
N CYS A 52 3.93 -38.46 -19.11
CA CYS A 52 4.09 -38.35 -17.65
C CYS A 52 5.15 -39.28 -17.06
N SER A 53 5.28 -40.51 -17.60
CA SER A 53 6.26 -41.51 -17.15
C SER A 53 7.70 -41.16 -17.58
N THR A 54 7.85 -40.62 -18.79
CA THR A 54 9.14 -40.12 -19.30
C THR A 54 9.60 -38.89 -18.51
N VAL A 55 8.64 -38.08 -18.09
CA VAL A 55 8.88 -36.90 -17.27
C VAL A 55 9.36 -37.33 -15.87
N ASP A 56 8.76 -38.36 -15.25
CA ASP A 56 9.21 -38.91 -13.97
C ASP A 56 10.61 -39.52 -14.02
N SER A 57 10.93 -40.28 -15.07
CA SER A 57 12.26 -40.88 -15.22
C SER A 57 13.34 -39.82 -15.41
N LEU A 58 13.06 -38.78 -16.20
CA LEU A 58 13.94 -37.63 -16.33
C LEU A 58 14.12 -36.89 -15.00
N TYR A 59 13.08 -36.81 -14.16
CA TYR A 59 13.19 -36.20 -12.83
C TYR A 59 14.12 -36.97 -11.90
N GLN A 60 14.01 -38.28 -11.84
CA GLN A 60 14.91 -39.12 -11.03
C GLN A 60 16.36 -38.96 -11.50
N LEU A 61 16.61 -39.00 -12.81
CA LEU A 61 17.95 -38.83 -13.37
C LEU A 61 18.58 -37.45 -13.04
N VAL A 62 17.79 -36.39 -13.03
CA VAL A 62 18.29 -35.04 -12.71
C VAL A 62 18.50 -34.87 -11.21
N THR A 63 17.60 -35.36 -10.37
CA THR A 63 17.65 -35.17 -8.91
C THR A 63 18.69 -36.08 -8.25
N GLU A 64 18.80 -37.34 -8.66
CA GLU A 64 19.70 -38.32 -8.05
C GLU A 64 21.10 -38.27 -8.67
N GLN A 65 21.20 -38.15 -10.00
CA GLN A 65 22.46 -38.33 -10.73
C GLN A 65 23.06 -37.03 -11.29
N ASN A 66 22.43 -35.87 -11.08
CA ASN A 66 22.84 -34.57 -11.66
C ASN A 66 23.07 -34.65 -13.19
N ASN A 67 22.25 -35.43 -13.90
CA ASN A 67 22.43 -35.71 -15.32
C ASN A 67 22.10 -34.47 -16.19
N VAL A 68 23.12 -33.86 -16.80
CA VAL A 68 22.97 -32.65 -17.64
C VAL A 68 22.11 -32.89 -18.89
N PRO A 69 22.32 -33.94 -19.71
CA PRO A 69 21.44 -34.24 -20.85
C PRO A 69 19.95 -34.37 -20.48
N ALA A 70 19.64 -35.03 -19.36
CA ALA A 70 18.26 -35.15 -18.87
C ALA A 70 17.67 -33.78 -18.52
N LEU A 71 18.47 -32.90 -17.91
CA LEU A 71 18.06 -31.52 -17.63
C LEU A 71 17.80 -30.72 -18.92
N VAL A 72 18.63 -30.87 -19.96
CA VAL A 72 18.39 -30.22 -21.26
C VAL A 72 17.04 -30.63 -21.83
N ARG A 73 16.75 -31.94 -21.82
CA ARG A 73 15.48 -32.47 -22.33
C ARG A 73 14.27 -31.96 -21.55
N LEU A 74 14.38 -31.88 -20.22
CA LEU A 74 13.33 -31.30 -19.36
C LEU A 74 13.11 -29.81 -19.63
N LEU A 75 14.18 -29.03 -19.77
CA LEU A 75 14.07 -27.59 -20.03
C LEU A 75 13.55 -27.29 -21.43
N ASN A 76 13.87 -28.11 -22.42
CA ASN A 76 13.28 -28.02 -23.75
C ASN A 76 11.78 -28.31 -23.72
N GLY A 77 11.37 -29.35 -22.98
CA GLY A 77 9.96 -29.61 -22.70
C GLY A 77 9.29 -28.43 -21.99
N TYR A 78 9.89 -27.90 -20.93
CA TYR A 78 9.36 -26.73 -20.22
C TYR A 78 9.23 -25.50 -21.11
N ARG A 79 10.21 -25.25 -21.98
CA ARG A 79 10.16 -24.15 -22.96
C ARG A 79 8.99 -24.32 -23.92
N ALA A 80 8.76 -25.54 -24.41
CA ALA A 80 7.59 -25.84 -25.24
C ALA A 80 6.28 -25.64 -24.46
N ALA A 81 6.22 -26.07 -23.20
CA ALA A 81 5.06 -25.87 -22.35
C ALA A 81 4.76 -24.39 -22.11
N CYS A 82 5.79 -23.56 -21.85
CA CYS A 82 5.58 -22.14 -21.64
C CYS A 82 5.05 -21.41 -22.88
N ARG A 83 5.27 -21.97 -24.08
CA ARG A 83 4.83 -21.42 -25.38
C ARG A 83 3.59 -22.09 -25.95
N TYR A 84 3.00 -23.00 -25.18
CA TYR A 84 1.84 -23.77 -25.61
C TYR A 84 0.65 -22.83 -25.85
N GLY A 85 0.18 -22.79 -27.10
CA GLY A 85 -0.88 -21.87 -27.56
C GLY A 85 -0.40 -20.79 -28.54
N THR A 86 0.86 -20.36 -28.47
CA THR A 86 1.46 -19.36 -29.39
C THR A 86 2.19 -20.00 -30.58
N GLU A 87 2.84 -21.15 -30.38
CA GLU A 87 3.50 -21.92 -31.44
C GLU A 87 2.91 -23.33 -31.44
N SER A 88 2.42 -23.81 -32.59
CA SER A 88 1.83 -25.15 -32.77
C SER A 88 2.88 -26.24 -32.55
N SER A 89 3.13 -26.58 -31.28
CA SER A 89 4.13 -27.56 -30.88
C SER A 89 3.43 -28.81 -30.35
N ASN A 90 3.37 -29.85 -31.18
CA ASN A 90 2.82 -31.18 -30.88
C ASN A 90 3.72 -31.98 -29.91
N VAL A 91 4.23 -31.36 -28.85
CA VAL A 91 5.24 -31.96 -27.95
C VAL A 91 4.61 -32.78 -26.82
N PHE A 92 3.35 -32.51 -26.48
CA PHE A 92 2.65 -33.14 -25.36
C PHE A 92 1.48 -34.00 -25.82
N ASN A 93 1.37 -35.20 -25.24
CA ASN A 93 0.29 -36.15 -25.52
C ASN A 93 -1.03 -35.79 -24.79
N ASP A 94 -0.95 -35.11 -23.65
CA ASP A 94 -2.10 -34.85 -22.77
C ASP A 94 -1.85 -33.66 -21.81
N GLY A 95 -2.93 -33.05 -21.33
CA GLY A 95 -2.88 -31.90 -20.42
C GLY A 95 -2.25 -32.18 -19.05
N GLN A 96 -2.22 -33.43 -18.60
CA GLN A 96 -1.58 -33.76 -17.32
C GLN A 96 -0.06 -33.72 -17.44
N THR A 97 0.50 -34.23 -18.54
CA THR A 97 1.96 -34.13 -18.80
C THR A 97 2.41 -32.67 -18.89
N PHE A 98 1.60 -31.80 -19.51
CA PHE A 98 1.85 -30.36 -19.56
C PHE A 98 1.86 -29.71 -18.16
N SER A 99 0.84 -29.96 -17.33
CA SER A 99 0.77 -29.37 -15.99
C SER A 99 1.93 -29.87 -15.12
N LYS A 100 2.25 -31.16 -15.23
CA LYS A 100 3.33 -31.81 -14.50
C LYS A 100 4.69 -31.19 -14.84
N ILE A 101 5.00 -30.99 -16.12
CA ILE A 101 6.29 -30.40 -16.51
C ILE A 101 6.44 -28.95 -16.05
N LEU A 102 5.38 -28.14 -16.17
CA LEU A 102 5.38 -26.76 -15.67
C LEU A 102 5.60 -26.71 -14.17
N MET A 103 4.79 -27.46 -13.41
CA MET A 103 4.85 -27.44 -11.95
C MET A 103 6.19 -27.93 -11.43
N PHE A 104 6.73 -29.01 -11.97
CA PHE A 104 8.04 -29.50 -11.53
C PHE A 104 9.15 -28.51 -11.84
N VAL A 105 9.26 -28.04 -13.08
CA VAL A 105 10.40 -27.19 -13.46
C VAL A 105 10.32 -25.86 -12.71
N LEU A 106 9.13 -25.30 -12.51
CA LEU A 106 8.94 -24.14 -11.66
C LEU A 106 9.40 -24.40 -10.21
N ARG A 107 9.11 -25.58 -9.63
CA ARG A 107 9.47 -25.95 -8.24
C ARG A 107 10.95 -26.29 -8.05
N GLU A 108 11.53 -27.06 -8.94
CA GLU A 108 12.82 -27.71 -8.70
C GLU A 108 14.00 -27.09 -9.45
N ALA A 109 13.76 -26.26 -10.48
CA ALA A 109 14.86 -25.69 -11.27
C ALA A 109 15.89 -24.96 -10.40
N ASP A 110 15.44 -24.16 -9.42
CA ASP A 110 16.34 -23.47 -8.49
C ASP A 110 17.24 -24.44 -7.71
N ASN A 111 16.63 -25.45 -7.08
CA ASN A 111 17.33 -26.46 -6.30
C ASN A 111 18.35 -27.24 -7.15
N ILE A 112 17.95 -27.62 -8.37
CA ILE A 112 18.79 -28.35 -9.31
C ILE A 112 20.01 -27.49 -9.69
N PHE A 113 19.80 -26.24 -10.11
CA PHE A 113 20.92 -25.37 -10.49
C PHE A 113 21.85 -25.09 -9.29
N ARG A 114 21.31 -24.86 -8.09
CA ARG A 114 22.13 -24.68 -6.87
C ARG A 114 22.95 -25.91 -6.55
N LYS A 115 22.36 -27.11 -6.56
CA LYS A 115 23.04 -28.39 -6.31
C LYS A 115 24.16 -28.63 -7.31
N MET A 116 23.92 -28.40 -8.60
CA MET A 116 24.92 -28.61 -9.65
C MET A 116 26.06 -27.58 -9.61
N LEU A 117 25.77 -26.35 -9.16
CA LEU A 117 26.76 -25.29 -8.95
C LEU A 117 27.49 -25.41 -7.59
N GLY A 118 27.03 -26.28 -6.69
CA GLY A 118 27.58 -26.40 -5.33
C GLY A 118 27.25 -25.19 -4.43
N ILE A 119 26.18 -24.46 -4.74
CA ILE A 119 25.75 -23.29 -3.98
C ILE A 119 24.79 -23.77 -2.88
N SER A 120 25.02 -23.34 -1.64
CA SER A 120 24.09 -23.58 -0.54
C SER A 120 22.72 -22.95 -0.84
N SER A 121 21.64 -23.63 -0.48
CA SER A 121 20.27 -23.12 -0.60
C SER A 121 20.04 -21.82 0.18
N LEU A 122 20.85 -21.56 1.21
CA LEU A 122 20.80 -20.36 2.05
C LEU A 122 21.61 -19.18 1.49
N ASN A 123 22.37 -19.37 0.41
CA ASN A 123 23.17 -18.28 -0.14
C ASN A 123 22.31 -17.39 -1.07
N GLU A 124 21.97 -16.21 -0.57
CA GLU A 124 21.20 -15.17 -1.28
C GLU A 124 22.08 -14.09 -1.90
N ARG A 125 23.41 -14.18 -1.74
CA ARG A 125 24.35 -13.18 -2.24
C ARG A 125 24.61 -13.37 -3.74
N LYS A 126 24.47 -12.29 -4.52
CA LYS A 126 24.78 -12.31 -5.96
C LYS A 126 26.25 -12.63 -6.24
N GLU A 127 27.15 -12.32 -5.29
CA GLU A 127 28.59 -12.54 -5.38
C GLU A 127 28.91 -14.02 -5.63
N ALA A 128 28.14 -14.94 -5.03
CA ALA A 128 28.30 -16.38 -5.22
C ALA A 128 28.17 -16.81 -6.69
N ILE A 129 27.30 -16.15 -7.47
CA ILE A 129 27.14 -16.41 -8.90
C ILE A 129 28.24 -15.71 -9.71
N LEU A 130 28.67 -14.52 -9.29
CA LEU A 130 29.72 -13.77 -9.97
C LEU A 130 31.09 -14.47 -9.87
N GLU A 131 31.40 -15.06 -8.72
CA GLU A 131 32.64 -15.82 -8.48
C GLU A 131 32.73 -17.10 -9.33
N LEU A 132 31.59 -17.73 -9.61
CA LEU A 132 31.53 -18.97 -10.39
C LEU A 132 31.69 -18.76 -11.91
N LYS A 133 31.70 -17.50 -12.40
CA LYS A 133 31.70 -17.18 -13.84
C LYS A 133 32.81 -17.83 -14.66
N ASN A 134 33.96 -18.10 -14.03
CA ASN A 134 35.14 -18.64 -14.70
C ASN A 134 35.22 -20.18 -14.67
N THR A 135 34.28 -20.86 -13.99
CA THR A 135 34.30 -22.32 -13.87
C THR A 135 33.76 -23.02 -15.12
N SER A 136 34.27 -24.22 -15.43
CA SER A 136 33.78 -25.04 -16.54
C SER A 136 32.31 -25.46 -16.35
N LYS A 137 31.91 -25.74 -15.10
CA LYS A 137 30.51 -26.03 -14.72
C LYS A 137 29.58 -24.89 -15.08
N TRP A 138 29.99 -23.65 -14.82
CA TRP A 138 29.22 -22.46 -15.16
C TRP A 138 29.00 -22.30 -16.67
N LYS A 139 30.04 -22.53 -17.49
CA LYS A 139 29.92 -22.43 -18.95
C LYS A 139 28.84 -23.37 -19.51
N ASN A 140 28.72 -24.57 -18.95
CA ASN A 140 27.71 -25.56 -19.36
C ASN A 140 26.30 -25.22 -18.85
N LEU A 141 26.17 -24.72 -17.62
CA LEU A 141 24.86 -24.46 -16.99
C LEU A 141 24.27 -23.11 -17.34
N LYS A 142 25.09 -22.08 -17.60
CA LYS A 142 24.65 -20.72 -17.97
C LYS A 142 23.60 -20.71 -19.09
N PRO A 143 23.76 -21.39 -20.26
CA PRO A 143 22.74 -21.39 -21.30
C PRO A 143 21.42 -22.05 -20.84
N LEU A 144 21.49 -23.10 -20.03
CA LEU A 144 20.31 -23.79 -19.49
C LEU A 144 19.54 -22.91 -18.51
N MET A 145 20.25 -22.21 -17.62
CA MET A 145 19.67 -21.23 -16.72
C MET A 145 19.02 -20.08 -17.50
N LYS A 146 19.70 -19.56 -18.53
CA LYS A 146 19.15 -18.51 -19.41
C LYS A 146 17.85 -18.97 -20.09
N SER A 147 17.81 -20.21 -20.55
CA SER A 147 16.62 -20.83 -21.17
C SER A 147 15.46 -20.88 -20.17
N TYR A 148 15.69 -21.43 -18.98
CA TYR A 148 14.71 -21.49 -17.90
C TYR A 148 14.14 -20.10 -17.55
N LEU A 149 15.01 -19.12 -17.30
CA LEU A 149 14.59 -17.76 -16.92
C LEU A 149 13.80 -17.07 -18.04
N ARG A 150 14.22 -17.24 -19.30
CA ARG A 150 13.48 -16.68 -20.46
C ARG A 150 12.12 -17.33 -20.63
N SER A 151 12.03 -18.65 -20.52
CA SER A 151 10.76 -19.38 -20.63
C SER A 151 9.80 -19.01 -19.50
N THR A 152 10.31 -18.88 -18.27
CA THR A 152 9.50 -18.46 -17.12
C THR A 152 9.02 -17.02 -17.25
N MET A 153 9.88 -16.12 -17.75
CA MET A 153 9.50 -14.73 -18.05
C MET A 153 8.46 -14.63 -19.16
N PHE A 154 8.54 -15.49 -20.17
CA PHE A 154 7.54 -15.58 -21.23
C PHE A 154 6.19 -16.02 -20.64
N LEU A 155 6.19 -17.09 -19.84
CA LEU A 155 4.99 -17.58 -19.14
C LEU A 155 4.31 -16.48 -18.31
N LEU A 156 5.09 -15.66 -17.61
CA LEU A 156 4.58 -14.55 -16.79
C LEU A 156 3.85 -13.47 -17.61
N ASN A 157 4.17 -13.32 -18.89
CA ASN A 157 3.51 -12.34 -19.77
C ASN A 157 2.27 -12.90 -20.47
N GLU A 158 2.24 -14.21 -20.74
CA GLU A 158 1.13 -14.85 -21.47
C GLU A 158 -0.03 -15.28 -20.56
N VAL A 159 0.24 -15.58 -19.29
CA VAL A 159 -0.79 -16.06 -18.36
C VAL A 159 -1.55 -14.89 -17.75
N SER A 160 -2.88 -14.99 -17.71
CA SER A 160 -3.77 -14.03 -17.03
C SER A 160 -4.28 -14.49 -15.67
N ASP A 161 -4.13 -15.78 -15.34
CA ASP A 161 -4.60 -16.33 -14.07
C ASP A 161 -3.74 -15.88 -12.88
N THR A 162 -4.37 -15.21 -11.91
CA THR A 162 -3.73 -14.62 -10.74
C THR A 162 -2.89 -15.62 -9.93
N GLU A 163 -3.39 -16.84 -9.69
CA GLU A 163 -2.71 -17.80 -8.82
C GLU A 163 -1.49 -18.38 -9.50
N ILE A 164 -1.59 -18.64 -10.80
CA ILE A 164 -0.46 -19.09 -11.61
C ILE A 164 0.60 -17.99 -11.68
N LEU A 165 0.20 -16.73 -11.88
CA LEU A 165 1.13 -15.59 -11.87
C LEU A 165 1.80 -15.46 -10.49
N ALA A 166 1.04 -15.53 -9.40
CA ALA A 166 1.57 -15.48 -8.04
C ALA A 166 2.55 -16.63 -7.74
N PHE A 167 2.21 -17.86 -8.15
CA PHE A 167 3.08 -19.02 -8.03
C PHE A 167 4.37 -18.83 -8.84
N THR A 168 4.26 -18.39 -10.09
CA THR A 168 5.40 -18.14 -10.99
C THR A 168 6.33 -17.06 -10.43
N LEU A 169 5.78 -15.95 -9.92
CA LEU A 169 6.55 -14.90 -9.25
C LEU A 169 7.28 -15.43 -8.02
N THR A 170 6.63 -16.27 -7.20
CA THR A 170 7.25 -16.89 -6.04
C THR A 170 8.44 -17.77 -6.42
N ARG A 171 8.32 -18.51 -7.54
CA ARG A 171 9.38 -19.36 -8.04
C ARG A 171 10.52 -18.59 -8.70
N LEU A 172 10.21 -17.50 -9.40
CA LEU A 172 11.22 -16.55 -9.90
C LEU A 172 11.98 -15.87 -8.76
N LYS A 173 11.29 -15.52 -7.67
CA LYS A 173 11.92 -14.97 -6.46
C LYS A 173 12.93 -15.94 -5.86
N ALA A 174 12.63 -17.23 -5.78
CA ALA A 174 13.58 -18.23 -5.27
C ALA A 174 14.86 -18.30 -6.14
N SER A 175 14.66 -18.21 -7.46
CA SER A 175 15.71 -18.22 -8.49
C SER A 175 16.42 -16.87 -8.70
N ILE A 176 16.19 -15.88 -7.83
CA ILE A 176 16.54 -14.49 -8.13
C ILE A 176 18.04 -14.28 -8.35
N ILE A 177 18.90 -14.99 -7.61
CA ILE A 177 20.35 -14.83 -7.68
C ILE A 177 20.90 -15.12 -9.09
N PHE A 178 20.23 -15.97 -9.87
CA PHE A 178 20.66 -16.34 -11.22
C PHE A 178 20.56 -15.18 -12.21
N PHE A 179 19.71 -14.20 -11.93
CA PHE A 179 19.63 -12.98 -12.74
C PHE A 179 20.92 -12.13 -12.66
N ALA A 180 21.81 -12.36 -11.69
CA ALA A 180 23.15 -11.74 -11.62
C ALA A 180 23.97 -11.96 -12.90
N ALA A 181 23.73 -13.06 -13.60
CA ALA A 181 24.40 -13.39 -14.84
C ALA A 181 23.76 -12.77 -16.09
N PHE A 182 22.55 -12.21 -15.97
CA PHE A 182 21.73 -11.75 -17.09
C PHE A 182 21.07 -10.38 -16.79
N PRO A 183 21.84 -9.28 -16.79
CA PRO A 183 21.32 -7.95 -16.44
C PRO A 183 20.14 -7.49 -17.30
N SER A 184 20.12 -7.81 -18.59
CA SER A 184 18.99 -7.48 -19.48
C SER A 184 17.69 -8.21 -19.10
N LEU A 185 17.80 -9.47 -18.68
CA LEU A 185 16.65 -10.23 -18.15
C LEU A 185 16.19 -9.68 -16.81
N LEU A 186 17.12 -9.24 -15.95
CA LEU A 186 16.79 -8.60 -14.67
C LEU A 186 16.00 -7.31 -14.89
N GLN A 187 16.41 -6.47 -15.83
CA GLN A 187 15.69 -5.24 -16.18
C GLN A 187 14.27 -5.52 -16.70
N ARG A 188 14.11 -6.59 -17.49
CA ARG A 188 12.78 -7.06 -17.93
C ARG A 188 11.95 -7.55 -16.75
N LEU A 189 12.53 -8.32 -15.82
CA LEU A 189 11.85 -8.78 -14.61
C LEU A 189 11.36 -7.61 -13.76
N ILE A 190 12.20 -6.58 -13.54
CA ILE A 190 11.80 -5.37 -12.81
C ILE A 190 10.62 -4.69 -13.50
N LYS A 191 10.68 -4.53 -14.84
CA LYS A 191 9.59 -3.91 -15.61
C LYS A 191 8.27 -4.68 -15.46
N THR A 192 8.29 -6.00 -15.64
CA THR A 192 7.09 -6.84 -15.51
C THR A 192 6.57 -6.83 -14.07
N SER A 193 7.45 -6.97 -13.07
CA SER A 193 7.05 -6.97 -11.65
C SER A 193 6.41 -5.64 -11.24
N VAL A 194 6.96 -4.51 -11.68
CA VAL A 194 6.37 -3.18 -11.41
C VAL A 194 5.01 -3.02 -12.09
N HIS A 195 4.84 -3.56 -13.30
CA HIS A 195 3.55 -3.56 -13.98
C HIS A 195 2.51 -4.35 -13.18
N LEU A 196 2.80 -5.62 -12.87
CA LEU A 196 1.92 -6.50 -12.10
C LEU A 196 1.64 -5.95 -10.70
N TRP A 197 2.62 -5.31 -10.06
CA TRP A 197 2.43 -4.59 -8.80
C TRP A 197 1.40 -3.47 -8.91
N ALA A 198 1.44 -2.67 -9.98
CA ALA A 198 0.57 -1.51 -10.13
C ALA A 198 -0.83 -1.82 -10.70
N THR A 199 -0.98 -2.91 -11.47
CA THR A 199 -2.22 -3.27 -12.18
C THR A 199 -2.90 -4.53 -11.64
N GLY A 200 -2.17 -5.40 -10.94
CA GLY A 200 -2.69 -6.64 -10.41
C GLY A 200 -3.71 -6.45 -9.28
N ASP A 201 -4.40 -7.53 -8.94
CA ASP A 201 -5.25 -7.59 -7.74
C ASP A 201 -4.42 -7.55 -6.45
N GLU A 202 -5.09 -7.65 -5.29
CA GLU A 202 -4.45 -7.60 -3.97
C GLU A 202 -3.34 -8.66 -3.82
N THR A 203 -3.57 -9.88 -4.29
CA THR A 203 -2.61 -10.97 -4.17
C THR A 203 -1.43 -10.78 -5.11
N LEU A 204 -1.69 -10.46 -6.38
CA LEU A 204 -0.64 -10.30 -7.37
C LEU A 204 0.24 -9.08 -7.06
N SER A 205 -0.37 -8.01 -6.56
CA SER A 205 0.34 -6.81 -6.11
C SER A 205 1.27 -7.13 -4.94
N LEU A 206 0.81 -7.96 -3.99
CA LEU A 206 1.62 -8.41 -2.86
C LEU A 206 2.86 -9.19 -3.32
N TYR A 207 2.70 -10.26 -4.10
CA TYR A 207 3.84 -11.05 -4.58
C TYR A 207 4.81 -10.24 -5.43
N SER A 208 4.28 -9.36 -6.29
CA SER A 208 5.09 -8.47 -7.11
C SER A 208 5.87 -7.46 -6.28
N SER A 209 5.26 -6.87 -5.26
CA SER A 209 5.94 -5.93 -4.35
C SER A 209 7.12 -6.60 -3.63
N HIS A 210 6.91 -7.83 -3.17
CA HIS A 210 7.93 -8.57 -2.46
C HIS A 210 9.10 -8.97 -3.38
N LEU A 211 8.80 -9.36 -4.63
CA LEU A 211 9.84 -9.60 -5.62
C LEU A 211 10.67 -8.34 -5.92
N ILE A 212 10.03 -7.17 -6.04
CA ILE A 212 10.72 -5.88 -6.24
C ILE A 212 11.65 -5.58 -5.06
N GLN A 213 11.19 -5.78 -3.82
CA GLN A 213 12.01 -5.58 -2.62
C GLN A 213 13.23 -6.52 -2.61
N VAL A 214 13.04 -7.79 -2.95
CA VAL A 214 14.12 -8.79 -3.03
C VAL A 214 15.13 -8.43 -4.10
N VAL A 215 14.68 -8.01 -5.29
CA VAL A 215 15.57 -7.54 -6.37
C VAL A 215 16.40 -6.35 -5.89
N ALA A 216 15.75 -5.36 -5.26
CA ALA A 216 16.39 -4.16 -4.76
C ALA A 216 17.44 -4.47 -3.69
N ASN A 217 17.17 -5.44 -2.81
CA ASN A 217 18.08 -5.88 -1.75
C ASN A 217 19.27 -6.69 -2.29
N VAL A 218 19.02 -7.69 -3.15
CA VAL A 218 20.06 -8.62 -3.64
C VAL A 218 21.02 -7.95 -4.62
N PHE A 219 20.52 -7.03 -5.45
CA PHE A 219 21.31 -6.43 -6.53
C PHE A 219 21.95 -5.07 -6.21
N ASN A 220 21.79 -4.57 -4.99
CA ASN A 220 22.35 -3.32 -4.48
C ASN A 220 21.90 -2.07 -5.29
N SER A 221 22.74 -1.03 -5.26
CA SER A 221 22.49 0.35 -5.68
C SER A 221 21.74 0.51 -7.00
N ASP A 222 22.22 -0.15 -8.05
CA ASP A 222 21.81 0.17 -9.42
C ASP A 222 20.38 -0.34 -9.70
N CYS A 223 20.06 -1.51 -9.13
CA CYS A 223 18.72 -2.07 -9.20
C CYS A 223 17.77 -1.39 -8.23
N PHE A 224 18.25 -0.97 -7.05
CA PHE A 224 17.45 -0.19 -6.10
C PHE A 224 16.91 1.10 -6.75
N ASP A 225 17.80 1.93 -7.32
CA ASP A 225 17.40 3.18 -7.99
C ASP A 225 16.42 2.93 -9.14
N THR A 226 16.65 1.87 -9.90
CA THR A 226 15.77 1.49 -11.01
C THR A 226 14.39 1.05 -10.53
N CYS A 227 14.32 0.22 -9.49
CA CYS A 227 13.08 -0.23 -8.87
C CYS A 227 12.31 0.97 -8.32
N LEU A 228 12.98 1.84 -7.57
CA LEU A 228 12.39 3.02 -6.96
C LEU A 228 11.79 3.97 -8.01
N VAL A 229 12.53 4.30 -9.07
CA VAL A 229 12.06 5.21 -10.13
C VAL A 229 10.90 4.59 -10.91
N LYS A 230 10.98 3.31 -11.28
CA LYS A 230 9.90 2.63 -12.04
C LYS A 230 8.64 2.50 -11.19
N ALA A 231 8.76 2.07 -9.94
CA ALA A 231 7.65 1.95 -9.02
C ALA A 231 6.98 3.31 -8.74
N TYR A 232 7.78 4.37 -8.53
CA TYR A 232 7.23 5.70 -8.34
C TYR A 232 6.41 6.17 -9.55
N LYS A 233 6.95 6.03 -10.77
CA LYS A 233 6.23 6.38 -12.01
C LYS A 233 4.94 5.58 -12.18
N ALA A 234 4.98 4.28 -11.88
CA ALA A 234 3.80 3.41 -11.96
C ALA A 234 2.73 3.83 -10.95
N PHE A 235 3.10 4.06 -9.68
CA PHE A 235 2.20 4.55 -8.64
C PHE A 235 1.51 5.86 -9.03
N ILE A 236 2.29 6.84 -9.51
CA ILE A 236 1.76 8.14 -9.94
C ILE A 236 0.81 8.02 -11.13
N SER A 237 1.09 7.12 -12.06
CA SER A 237 0.19 6.82 -13.19
C SER A 237 -1.16 6.30 -12.71
N ARG A 238 -1.17 5.41 -11.70
CA ARG A 238 -2.40 4.87 -11.11
C ARG A 238 -3.21 5.91 -10.32
N CYS A 239 -2.56 6.93 -9.77
CA CYS A 239 -3.24 7.98 -9.00
C CYS A 239 -4.06 8.99 -9.85
N LYS A 240 -4.00 8.91 -11.19
CA LYS A 240 -4.74 9.81 -12.09
C LYS A 240 -6.25 9.55 -12.09
N PHE A 241 -6.65 8.30 -11.90
CA PHE A 241 -8.04 7.85 -11.93
C PHE A 241 -8.35 7.27 -10.56
N VAL A 242 -9.22 7.87 -9.75
CA VAL A 242 -9.58 7.30 -8.45
C VAL A 242 -11.07 7.02 -8.44
N GLU A 243 -11.41 5.77 -8.72
CA GLU A 243 -12.70 5.20 -8.36
C GLU A 243 -12.68 4.74 -6.89
N PRO A 244 -13.84 4.70 -6.20
CA PRO A 244 -13.90 4.26 -4.80
C PRO A 244 -13.31 2.87 -4.54
N VAL A 245 -13.37 1.95 -5.52
CA VAL A 245 -12.78 0.60 -5.45
C VAL A 245 -11.25 0.66 -5.48
N LEU A 246 -10.68 1.59 -6.24
CA LEU A 246 -9.23 1.73 -6.40
C LEU A 246 -8.55 2.33 -5.15
N SER A 247 -9.29 2.95 -4.24
CA SER A 247 -8.73 3.60 -3.04
C SER A 247 -7.95 2.63 -2.14
N LYS A 248 -8.43 1.40 -1.94
CA LYS A 248 -7.71 0.40 -1.13
C LYS A 248 -6.43 -0.08 -1.80
N HIS A 249 -6.49 -0.29 -3.12
CA HIS A 249 -5.33 -0.70 -3.89
C HIS A 249 -4.26 0.41 -3.89
N ILE A 250 -4.64 1.68 -4.12
CA ILE A 250 -3.72 2.82 -4.00
C ILE A 250 -3.07 2.88 -2.61
N GLN A 251 -3.82 2.63 -1.54
CA GLN A 251 -3.28 2.56 -0.19
C GLN A 251 -2.26 1.43 -0.02
N PHE A 252 -2.52 0.26 -0.60
CA PHE A 252 -1.56 -0.85 -0.64
C PHE A 252 -0.28 -0.48 -1.42
N LEU A 253 -0.42 0.12 -2.61
CA LEU A 253 0.73 0.57 -3.42
C LEU A 253 1.56 1.61 -2.66
N LYS A 254 0.91 2.56 -1.98
CA LYS A 254 1.59 3.55 -1.14
C LYS A 254 2.40 2.88 -0.04
N ASN A 255 1.80 1.96 0.71
CA ASN A 255 2.49 1.29 1.83
C ASN A 255 3.67 0.45 1.33
N SER A 256 3.46 -0.39 0.31
CA SER A 256 4.52 -1.22 -0.27
C SER A 256 5.65 -0.41 -0.92
N PHE A 257 5.35 0.77 -1.50
CA PHE A 257 6.37 1.69 -1.98
C PHE A 257 7.16 2.32 -0.82
N VAL A 258 6.51 2.68 0.29
CA VAL A 258 7.19 3.19 1.48
C VAL A 258 8.11 2.12 2.08
N GLU A 259 7.70 0.85 2.10
CA GLU A 259 8.56 -0.27 2.50
C GLU A 259 9.79 -0.39 1.59
N LEU A 260 9.61 -0.29 0.26
CA LEU A 260 10.73 -0.26 -0.69
C LEU A 260 11.68 0.91 -0.40
N CYS A 261 11.16 2.12 -0.16
CA CYS A 261 11.97 3.28 0.20
C CYS A 261 12.76 3.07 1.50
N SER A 262 12.21 2.31 2.44
CA SER A 262 12.79 2.10 3.77
C SER A 262 13.97 1.12 3.73
N LEU A 263 14.19 0.39 2.63
CA LEU A 263 15.38 -0.44 2.44
C LEU A 263 16.67 0.41 2.31
N ASP A 264 16.57 1.61 1.72
CA ASP A 264 17.67 2.57 1.62
C ASP A 264 17.09 4.00 1.72
N VAL A 265 17.00 4.50 2.95
CA VAL A 265 16.40 5.80 3.26
C VAL A 265 17.22 6.96 2.69
N GLN A 266 18.55 6.83 2.61
CA GLN A 266 19.43 7.89 2.11
C GLN A 266 19.25 8.13 0.61
N LYS A 267 19.16 7.05 -0.19
CA LYS A 267 18.85 7.20 -1.62
C LYS A 267 17.41 7.60 -1.86
N SER A 268 16.49 7.01 -1.10
CA SER A 268 15.07 7.34 -1.20
C SER A 268 14.81 8.80 -0.88
N SER A 269 15.45 9.36 0.16
CA SER A 269 15.33 10.77 0.51
C SER A 269 15.87 11.68 -0.59
N SER A 270 16.98 11.31 -1.22
CA SER A 270 17.53 12.05 -2.37
C SER A 270 16.53 12.13 -3.54
N LYS A 271 15.86 11.02 -3.88
CA LYS A 271 14.79 11.02 -4.91
C LYS A 271 13.52 11.74 -4.42
N ALA A 272 13.18 11.62 -3.14
CA ALA A 272 12.05 12.30 -2.52
C ALA A 272 12.19 13.82 -2.62
N ILE A 273 13.37 14.36 -2.32
CA ILE A 273 13.67 15.80 -2.42
C ILE A 273 13.37 16.31 -3.83
N VAL A 274 13.83 15.61 -4.87
CA VAL A 274 13.57 16.00 -6.28
C VAL A 274 12.06 16.01 -6.56
N SER A 275 11.33 14.99 -6.11
CA SER A 275 9.88 14.94 -6.28
C SER A 275 9.17 16.07 -5.52
N VAL A 276 9.55 16.33 -4.28
CA VAL A 276 8.94 17.35 -3.42
C VAL A 276 9.23 18.75 -3.97
N GLN A 277 10.43 19.00 -4.51
CA GLN A 277 10.75 20.23 -5.22
C GLN A 277 9.88 20.44 -6.47
N GLN A 278 9.55 19.37 -7.22
CA GLN A 278 8.61 19.47 -8.34
C GLN A 278 7.19 19.84 -7.88
N LEU A 279 6.72 19.25 -6.76
CA LEU A 279 5.44 19.63 -6.16
C LEU A 279 5.44 21.12 -5.75
N ALA A 280 6.53 21.59 -5.12
CA ALA A 280 6.70 22.98 -4.73
C ALA A 280 6.67 23.93 -5.93
N LYS A 281 7.37 23.61 -7.02
CA LYS A 281 7.36 24.42 -8.26
C LYS A 281 5.96 24.57 -8.84
N ILE A 282 5.18 23.47 -8.89
CA ILE A 282 3.79 23.52 -9.36
C ILE A 282 2.93 24.41 -8.45
N LEU A 283 3.11 24.30 -7.12
CA LEU A 283 2.38 25.11 -6.15
C LEU A 283 2.73 26.60 -6.26
N GLN A 284 4.00 26.95 -6.37
CA GLN A 284 4.47 28.32 -6.57
C GLN A 284 3.84 28.95 -7.83
N LEU A 285 3.82 28.21 -8.95
CA LEU A 285 3.14 28.65 -10.16
C LEU A 285 1.65 28.89 -9.94
N GLY A 286 0.98 28.01 -9.19
CA GLY A 286 -0.44 28.15 -8.84
C GLY A 286 -0.72 29.37 -7.97
N LEU A 287 0.14 29.66 -6.98
CA LEU A 287 0.03 30.80 -6.08
C LEU A 287 0.30 32.13 -6.80
N GLN A 288 1.33 32.19 -7.65
CA GLN A 288 1.72 33.41 -8.35
C GLN A 288 0.77 33.78 -9.50
N THR A 289 0.46 32.81 -10.36
CA THR A 289 -0.24 33.09 -11.63
C THR A 289 -1.75 32.93 -11.53
N LYS A 290 -2.25 32.19 -10.52
CA LYS A 290 -3.64 31.74 -10.39
C LYS A 290 -4.22 31.11 -11.67
N LYS A 291 -3.35 30.64 -12.59
CA LYS A 291 -3.77 30.01 -13.85
C LYS A 291 -4.59 28.76 -13.56
N GLU A 292 -5.71 28.62 -14.26
CA GLU A 292 -6.67 27.54 -14.02
C GLU A 292 -6.03 26.15 -14.18
N GLU A 293 -5.06 26.00 -15.09
CA GLU A 293 -4.34 24.75 -15.31
C GLU A 293 -3.48 24.32 -14.12
N ALA A 294 -2.71 25.24 -13.53
CA ALA A 294 -1.89 24.96 -12.35
C ALA A 294 -2.78 24.61 -11.14
N VAL A 295 -3.88 25.35 -10.96
CA VAL A 295 -4.87 25.10 -9.91
C VAL A 295 -5.56 23.74 -10.09
N LYS A 296 -5.92 23.36 -11.33
CA LYS A 296 -6.45 22.02 -11.66
C LYS A 296 -5.44 20.92 -11.34
N LYS A 297 -4.17 21.12 -11.67
CA LYS A 297 -3.11 20.15 -11.39
C LYS A 297 -2.90 19.92 -9.89
N ILE A 298 -2.91 20.99 -9.10
CA ILE A 298 -2.79 20.90 -7.63
C ILE A 298 -4.05 20.27 -7.02
N CYS A 299 -5.24 20.62 -7.52
CA CYS A 299 -6.52 20.01 -7.14
C CYS A 299 -6.77 18.68 -7.89
N SER A 300 -5.80 17.76 -7.85
CA SER A 300 -5.91 16.43 -8.45
C SER A 300 -5.56 15.32 -7.47
N TRP A 301 -6.14 14.13 -7.66
CA TRP A 301 -5.78 12.95 -6.87
C TRP A 301 -4.33 12.58 -7.02
N GLN A 302 -3.75 12.79 -8.20
CA GLN A 302 -2.33 12.57 -8.43
C GLN A 302 -1.48 13.43 -7.48
N TYR A 303 -1.74 14.74 -7.42
CA TYR A 303 -0.97 15.65 -6.56
C TYR A 303 -1.18 15.36 -5.06
N ALA A 304 -2.42 15.09 -4.65
CA ALA A 304 -2.74 14.72 -3.28
C ALA A 304 -2.07 13.40 -2.83
N ASN A 305 -2.11 12.37 -3.67
CA ASN A 305 -1.45 11.09 -3.38
C ASN A 305 0.07 11.20 -3.38
N CYS A 306 0.68 12.08 -4.19
CA CYS A 306 2.12 12.38 -4.08
C CYS A 306 2.47 12.94 -2.70
N ILE A 307 1.69 13.91 -2.19
CA ILE A 307 1.92 14.49 -0.86
C ILE A 307 1.76 13.40 0.20
N GLU A 308 0.66 12.63 0.13
CA GLU A 308 0.36 11.59 1.11
C GLU A 308 1.43 10.49 1.15
N LEU A 309 2.02 10.14 0.00
CA LEU A 309 3.14 9.21 -0.10
C LEU A 309 4.35 9.70 0.68
N TRP A 310 4.78 10.96 0.46
CA TRP A 310 5.96 11.51 1.12
C TRP A 310 5.70 11.79 2.60
N VAL A 311 4.47 12.16 2.97
CA VAL A 311 4.04 12.21 4.37
C VAL A 311 4.21 10.84 5.04
N ALA A 312 3.77 9.76 4.40
CA ALA A 312 3.91 8.40 4.93
C ALA A 312 5.39 7.97 5.04
N PHE A 313 6.20 8.21 4.01
CA PHE A 313 7.63 7.91 4.02
C PHE A 313 8.37 8.62 5.17
N ILE A 314 8.14 9.93 5.35
CA ILE A 314 8.73 10.70 6.43
C ILE A 314 8.25 10.16 7.77
N SER A 315 6.94 9.93 7.93
CA SER A 315 6.36 9.48 9.20
C SER A 315 6.94 8.15 9.69
N VAL A 316 7.24 7.22 8.77
CA VAL A 316 7.85 5.93 9.11
C VAL A 316 9.33 6.05 9.48
N ASN A 317 10.06 6.97 8.86
CA ASN A 317 11.54 6.97 8.92
C ASN A 317 12.16 8.12 9.76
N ILE A 318 11.41 9.18 10.08
CA ILE A 318 11.94 10.40 10.74
C ILE A 318 12.58 10.17 12.11
N ARG A 319 12.21 9.09 12.83
CA ARG A 319 12.79 8.76 14.13
C ARG A 319 14.21 8.22 14.06
N ASN A 320 14.55 7.57 12.95
CA ASN A 320 15.81 6.85 12.77
C ASN A 320 16.77 7.55 11.81
N TYR A 321 16.29 8.54 11.05
CA TYR A 321 17.03 9.20 9.98
C TYR A 321 16.79 10.70 9.98
N ASP A 322 17.82 11.48 9.62
CA ASP A 322 17.68 12.91 9.42
C ASP A 322 16.91 13.22 8.12
N LEU A 323 15.61 13.47 8.27
CA LEU A 323 14.72 13.90 7.20
C LEU A 323 14.17 15.31 7.47
N GLN A 324 14.80 16.10 8.33
CA GLN A 324 14.34 17.45 8.70
C GLN A 324 14.16 18.39 7.48
N PRO A 325 15.07 18.41 6.49
CA PRO A 325 14.88 19.24 5.29
C PRO A 325 13.63 18.84 4.49
N LEU A 326 13.37 17.53 4.37
CA LEU A 326 12.22 17.00 3.65
C LEU A 326 10.92 17.25 4.42
N LEU A 327 10.94 17.10 5.75
CA LEU A 327 9.84 17.44 6.66
C LEU A 327 9.44 18.90 6.51
N TYR A 328 10.40 19.83 6.56
CA TYR A 328 10.11 21.25 6.41
C TYR A 328 9.49 21.56 5.04
N MET A 329 10.09 21.05 3.95
CA MET A 329 9.56 21.29 2.61
C MET A 329 8.12 20.78 2.43
N ILE A 330 7.81 19.58 2.94
CA ILE A 330 6.46 19.03 2.78
C ILE A 330 5.44 19.82 3.62
N ILE A 331 5.79 20.28 4.82
CA ILE A 331 4.94 21.14 5.65
C ILE A 331 4.60 22.44 4.91
N GLN A 332 5.59 23.09 4.30
CA GLN A 332 5.38 24.32 3.52
C GLN A 332 4.45 24.09 2.32
N ILE A 333 4.61 22.98 1.61
CA ILE A 333 3.72 22.61 0.50
C ILE A 333 2.29 22.40 0.99
N ILE A 334 2.10 21.64 2.08
CA ILE A 334 0.77 21.36 2.62
C ILE A 334 0.07 22.65 3.06
N ASN A 335 0.79 23.55 3.75
CA ASN A 335 0.27 24.86 4.13
C ASN A 335 -0.09 25.72 2.91
N GLY A 336 0.79 25.77 1.90
CA GLY A 336 0.50 26.53 0.68
C GLY A 336 -0.70 25.98 -0.09
N VAL A 337 -0.92 24.66 -0.11
CA VAL A 337 -2.14 24.05 -0.66
C VAL A 337 -3.38 24.49 0.12
N ALA A 338 -3.33 24.45 1.46
CA ALA A 338 -4.46 24.87 2.29
C ALA A 338 -4.82 26.37 2.07
N ILE A 339 -3.81 27.23 1.90
CA ILE A 339 -3.98 28.67 1.61
C ILE A 339 -4.53 28.90 0.19
N LEU A 340 -4.08 28.14 -0.81
CA LEU A 340 -4.52 28.28 -2.20
C LEU A 340 -6.02 27.97 -2.38
N PHE A 341 -6.57 27.08 -1.56
CA PHE A 341 -7.95 26.60 -1.66
C PHE A 341 -8.82 26.95 -0.45
N PRO A 342 -9.07 28.25 -0.16
CA PRO A 342 -9.80 28.63 1.05
C PRO A 342 -11.30 28.29 0.96
N GLY A 343 -11.86 28.22 -0.26
CA GLY A 343 -13.30 28.13 -0.48
C GLY A 343 -13.96 26.83 -0.01
N PRO A 344 -15.26 26.87 0.36
CA PRO A 344 -15.98 25.74 0.98
C PRO A 344 -16.06 24.49 0.10
N ARG A 345 -15.90 24.62 -1.22
CA ARG A 345 -15.83 23.48 -2.15
C ARG A 345 -14.63 22.57 -1.93
N TYR A 346 -13.57 23.09 -1.31
CA TYR A 346 -12.32 22.37 -1.09
C TYR A 346 -12.19 21.85 0.33
N LEU A 347 -13.28 21.81 1.09
CA LEU A 347 -13.33 21.26 2.45
C LEU A 347 -12.62 19.87 2.55
N PRO A 348 -12.86 18.88 1.68
CA PRO A 348 -12.16 17.59 1.77
C PRO A 348 -10.64 17.70 1.65
N LEU A 349 -10.16 18.55 0.72
CA LEU A 349 -8.73 18.80 0.54
C LEU A 349 -8.13 19.51 1.75
N ARG A 350 -8.81 20.52 2.31
CA ARG A 350 -8.36 21.20 3.53
C ARG A 350 -8.30 20.26 4.74
N VAL A 351 -9.30 19.39 4.89
CA VAL A 351 -9.30 18.35 5.92
C VAL A 351 -8.08 17.42 5.75
N LYS A 352 -7.81 16.97 4.52
CA LYS A 352 -6.61 16.18 4.20
C LYS A 352 -5.31 16.91 4.55
N CYS A 353 -5.19 18.19 4.24
CA CYS A 353 -4.02 18.99 4.62
C CYS A 353 -3.78 18.95 6.14
N VAL A 354 -4.81 19.21 6.95
CA VAL A 354 -4.68 19.17 8.41
C VAL A 354 -4.40 17.77 8.93
N GLN A 355 -4.99 16.73 8.33
CA GLN A 355 -4.67 15.33 8.66
C GLN A 355 -3.19 15.00 8.40
N TRP A 356 -2.63 15.43 7.26
CA TRP A 356 -1.22 15.23 6.94
C TRP A 356 -0.30 15.97 7.93
N LEU A 357 -0.62 17.22 8.27
CA LEU A 357 0.15 18.00 9.25
C LEU A 357 0.10 17.36 10.64
N ASN A 358 -1.08 16.92 11.09
CA ASN A 358 -1.22 16.20 12.36
C ASN A 358 -0.44 14.89 12.38
N HIS A 359 -0.40 14.15 11.26
CA HIS A 359 0.35 12.90 11.16
C HIS A 359 1.87 13.13 11.21
N LEU A 360 2.36 14.17 10.53
CA LEU A 360 3.76 14.57 10.59
C LEU A 360 4.15 15.03 12.01
N SER A 361 3.31 15.82 12.66
CA SER A 361 3.48 16.29 14.04
C SER A 361 3.64 15.10 15.00
N SER A 362 2.70 14.14 14.93
CA SER A 362 2.73 12.94 15.77
C SER A 362 3.96 12.06 15.55
N SER A 363 4.44 11.97 14.31
CA SER A 363 5.52 11.03 13.96
C SER A 363 6.90 11.61 14.23
N SER A 364 7.07 12.91 13.99
CA SER A 364 8.32 13.64 14.19
C SER A 364 8.51 14.15 15.63
N GLY A 365 7.43 14.28 16.41
CA GLY A 365 7.47 14.94 17.71
C GLY A 365 7.62 16.46 17.62
N VAL A 366 7.60 17.03 16.41
CA VAL A 366 7.69 18.48 16.19
C VAL A 366 6.29 19.09 16.27
N PHE A 367 6.16 20.18 17.03
CA PHE A 367 4.92 20.95 17.07
C PHE A 367 4.63 21.61 15.71
N ILE A 368 3.50 21.23 15.10
CA ILE A 368 2.99 21.85 13.86
C ILE A 368 1.67 22.56 14.17
N PRO A 369 1.58 23.89 14.03
CA PRO A 369 0.36 24.63 14.33
C PRO A 369 -0.71 24.39 13.26
N VAL A 370 -1.75 23.63 13.59
CA VAL A 370 -2.87 23.35 12.67
C VAL A 370 -4.20 23.99 13.07
N ALA A 371 -4.25 24.57 14.27
CA ALA A 371 -5.48 25.07 14.87
C ALA A 371 -6.19 26.11 14.00
N SER A 372 -5.47 27.08 13.44
CA SER A 372 -6.06 28.09 12.55
C SER A 372 -6.72 27.44 11.33
N LEU A 373 -6.03 26.53 10.65
CA LEU A 373 -6.52 25.82 9.47
C LEU A 373 -7.79 25.00 9.76
N ALA A 374 -7.87 24.36 10.92
CA ALA A 374 -9.05 23.61 11.35
C ALA A 374 -10.22 24.54 11.72
N MET A 375 -9.94 25.66 12.39
CA MET A 375 -10.96 26.63 12.80
C MET A 375 -11.58 27.36 11.61
N ASP A 376 -10.81 27.65 10.56
CA ASP A 376 -11.32 28.29 9.33
C ASP A 376 -12.42 27.47 8.64
N LEU A 377 -12.49 26.16 8.90
CA LEU A 377 -13.56 25.29 8.39
C LEU A 377 -14.93 25.65 8.98
N LEU A 378 -14.96 26.30 10.16
CA LEU A 378 -16.18 26.75 10.82
C LEU A 378 -16.65 28.12 10.34
N GLU A 379 -15.81 28.89 9.65
CA GLU A 379 -16.11 30.26 9.21
C GLU A 379 -16.89 30.32 7.89
N TYR A 380 -17.21 29.18 7.29
CA TYR A 380 -18.01 29.14 6.08
C TYR A 380 -19.42 29.67 6.34
N LYS A 381 -19.75 30.80 5.69
CA LYS A 381 -21.12 31.34 5.70
C LYS A 381 -22.08 30.32 5.08
N ILE A 382 -22.92 29.71 5.91
CA ILE A 382 -23.97 28.81 5.41
C ILE A 382 -25.32 29.51 5.49
N ASP A 383 -26.03 29.47 4.37
CA ASP A 383 -27.37 30.02 4.23
C ASP A 383 -28.37 29.27 5.15
N LYS A 384 -29.20 30.00 5.90
CA LYS A 384 -30.03 29.44 7.00
C LYS A 384 -31.17 28.51 6.53
N GLY A 385 -31.32 28.27 5.22
CA GLY A 385 -32.42 27.51 4.60
C GLY A 385 -32.05 26.13 4.04
N GLY A 386 -31.29 25.32 4.78
CA GLY A 386 -30.76 24.05 4.27
C GLY A 386 -31.80 22.93 4.09
N ARG A 387 -32.15 22.60 2.84
CA ARG A 387 -32.86 21.34 2.51
C ARG A 387 -31.96 20.14 2.84
N LYS A 388 -32.54 19.04 3.37
CA LYS A 388 -31.81 17.77 3.54
C LYS A 388 -31.35 17.30 2.15
N ALA A 389 -30.05 17.05 1.98
CA ALA A 389 -29.54 16.49 0.73
C ALA A 389 -30.03 15.04 0.58
N VAL A 390 -30.65 14.73 -0.56
CA VAL A 390 -31.22 13.40 -0.87
C VAL A 390 -30.13 12.38 -1.25
N ASN A 391 -28.92 12.83 -1.61
CA ASN A 391 -27.85 11.94 -2.08
C ASN A 391 -26.79 11.64 -1.01
N ASN A 392 -26.48 10.35 -0.87
CA ASN A 392 -25.33 9.82 -0.13
C ASN A 392 -24.02 10.12 -0.88
N PHE A 393 -23.54 11.37 -0.82
CA PHE A 393 -22.22 11.73 -1.32
C PHE A 393 -21.14 11.22 -0.35
N ASN A 394 -20.14 10.50 -0.87
CA ASN A 394 -19.02 10.03 -0.06
C ASN A 394 -17.95 11.14 0.04
N PHE A 395 -17.93 11.84 1.18
CA PHE A 395 -16.98 12.90 1.50
C PHE A 395 -15.52 12.43 1.39
N SER A 396 -15.22 11.22 1.87
CA SER A 396 -13.86 10.68 1.95
C SER A 396 -13.25 10.33 0.59
N SER A 397 -14.07 10.19 -0.45
CA SER A 397 -13.63 9.91 -1.83
C SER A 397 -13.67 11.14 -2.74
N ALA A 398 -13.70 12.35 -2.19
CA ALA A 398 -13.72 13.59 -2.94
C ALA A 398 -12.55 14.50 -2.61
N ILE A 399 -12.01 15.18 -3.62
CA ILE A 399 -11.10 16.32 -3.42
C ILE A 399 -11.86 17.66 -3.49
N LYS A 400 -12.94 17.69 -4.27
CA LYS A 400 -13.73 18.89 -4.52
C LYS A 400 -15.23 18.58 -4.47
N LEU A 401 -15.96 19.36 -3.69
CA LEU A 401 -17.40 19.20 -3.50
C LEU A 401 -18.22 19.81 -4.66
N PRO A 402 -19.36 19.18 -5.02
CA PRO A 402 -20.34 19.78 -5.91
C PRO A 402 -20.96 21.05 -5.29
N LYS A 403 -21.30 22.04 -6.14
CA LYS A 403 -21.87 23.33 -5.68
C LYS A 403 -23.20 23.17 -4.92
N HIS A 404 -24.05 22.24 -5.35
CA HIS A 404 -25.35 22.00 -4.71
C HIS A 404 -25.22 21.49 -3.28
N TRP A 405 -24.12 20.82 -2.95
CA TRP A 405 -23.91 20.21 -1.64
C TRP A 405 -23.61 21.24 -0.54
N LEU A 406 -23.04 22.40 -0.91
CA LEU A 406 -22.66 23.46 0.03
C LEU A 406 -23.84 24.10 0.78
N LYS A 407 -25.05 24.03 0.21
CA LYS A 407 -26.28 24.55 0.83
C LYS A 407 -26.97 23.52 1.74
N SER A 408 -26.46 22.29 1.79
CA SER A 408 -27.08 21.22 2.55
C SER A 408 -26.75 21.32 4.04
N ARG A 409 -27.64 20.81 4.89
CA ARG A 409 -27.35 20.63 6.32
C ARG A 409 -26.16 19.69 6.55
N ASN A 410 -25.99 18.69 5.69
CA ASN A 410 -24.88 17.73 5.76
C ASN A 410 -23.52 18.43 5.60
N PHE A 411 -23.43 19.48 4.76
CA PHE A 411 -22.20 20.27 4.64
C PHE A 411 -21.85 20.98 5.96
N GLN A 412 -22.84 21.59 6.63
CA GLN A 412 -22.63 22.24 7.93
C GLN A 412 -22.14 21.25 8.98
N GLU A 413 -22.78 20.08 9.04
CA GLU A 413 -22.42 19.02 9.97
C GLU A 413 -21.01 18.52 9.71
N GLU A 414 -20.64 18.26 8.45
CA GLU A 414 -19.28 17.83 8.09
C GLU A 414 -18.22 18.89 8.40
N CYS A 415 -18.49 20.19 8.22
CA CYS A 415 -17.56 21.25 8.63
C CYS A 415 -17.27 21.20 10.13
N ILE A 416 -18.33 21.11 10.94
CA ILE A 416 -18.24 21.13 12.40
C ILE A 416 -17.54 19.87 12.89
N VAL A 417 -18.00 18.71 12.42
CA VAL A 417 -17.41 17.42 12.77
C VAL A 417 -15.94 17.38 12.39
N SER A 418 -15.59 17.71 11.14
CA SER A 418 -14.22 17.65 10.67
C SER A 418 -13.31 18.57 11.47
N ALA A 419 -13.73 19.81 11.74
CA ALA A 419 -12.95 20.75 12.55
C ALA A 419 -12.68 20.19 13.96
N LEU A 420 -13.71 19.66 14.63
CA LEU A 420 -13.57 19.10 15.97
C LEU A 420 -12.71 17.83 16.00
N GLU A 421 -12.83 16.96 15.00
CA GLU A 421 -11.99 15.77 14.87
C GLU A 421 -10.51 16.13 14.66
N LEU A 422 -10.24 17.09 13.77
CA LEU A 422 -8.89 17.56 13.48
C LEU A 422 -8.24 18.23 14.70
N LEU A 423 -9.01 19.04 15.44
CA LEU A 423 -8.57 19.63 16.71
C LEU A 423 -8.41 18.58 17.80
N ALA A 424 -9.27 17.55 17.84
CA ALA A 424 -9.12 16.44 18.79
C ALA A 424 -7.81 15.69 18.57
N VAL A 425 -7.45 15.40 17.32
CA VAL A 425 -6.16 14.78 16.98
C VAL A 425 -5.00 15.69 17.44
N HIS A 426 -5.08 16.99 17.15
CA HIS A 426 -4.04 17.94 17.53
C HIS A 426 -3.90 18.04 19.06
N PHE A 427 -5.00 18.26 19.77
CA PHE A 427 -4.98 18.40 21.22
C PHE A 427 -4.62 17.11 21.95
N ALA A 428 -5.02 15.94 21.44
CA ALA A 428 -4.61 14.68 22.04
C ALA A 428 -3.08 14.52 22.06
N GLN A 429 -2.39 14.90 20.98
CA GLN A 429 -0.93 14.82 20.88
C GLN A 429 -0.21 15.69 21.92
N TRP A 430 -0.77 16.86 22.23
CA TRP A 430 -0.15 17.84 23.12
C TRP A 430 -0.82 17.91 24.50
N SER A 431 -1.75 16.99 24.79
CA SER A 431 -2.66 17.09 25.94
C SER A 431 -1.96 17.06 27.30
N TYR A 432 -0.79 16.42 27.37
CA TYR A 432 0.03 16.31 28.57
C TYR A 432 1.23 17.27 28.56
N HIS A 433 1.40 18.06 27.50
CA HIS A 433 2.52 19.00 27.41
C HIS A 433 2.31 20.21 28.33
N ILE A 434 3.36 20.70 28.99
CA ILE A 434 3.28 21.81 29.96
C ILE A 434 2.68 23.09 29.38
N SER A 435 2.86 23.32 28.07
CA SER A 435 2.33 24.46 27.30
C SER A 435 0.93 24.24 26.72
N PHE A 436 0.24 23.16 27.06
CA PHE A 436 -1.11 22.89 26.56
C PHE A 436 -2.12 24.03 26.84
N PRO A 437 -2.13 24.67 28.04
CA PRO A 437 -3.01 25.80 28.31
C PRO A 437 -2.88 26.93 27.28
N GLU A 438 -1.65 27.32 26.93
CA GLU A 438 -1.36 28.36 25.97
C GLU A 438 -1.75 27.92 24.55
N LEU A 439 -1.42 26.68 24.17
CA LEU A 439 -1.77 26.08 22.88
C LEU A 439 -3.29 26.09 22.62
N ALA A 440 -4.08 25.75 23.64
CA ALA A 440 -5.53 25.62 23.52
C ALA A 440 -6.29 26.97 23.63
N THR A 441 -5.64 28.05 24.09
CA THR A 441 -6.30 29.33 24.40
C THR A 441 -7.01 29.96 23.19
N ILE A 442 -6.29 30.19 22.08
CA ILE A 442 -6.87 30.83 20.88
C ILE A 442 -7.98 29.98 20.24
N PRO A 443 -7.80 28.65 20.04
CA PRO A 443 -8.89 27.79 19.58
C PRO A 443 -10.12 27.86 20.45
N LEU A 444 -9.95 27.87 21.78
CA LEU A 444 -11.05 27.90 22.74
C LEU A 444 -11.87 29.19 22.63
N ILE A 445 -11.20 30.34 22.50
CA ILE A 445 -11.88 31.64 22.29
C ILE A 445 -12.72 31.61 21.01
N ARG A 446 -12.14 31.14 19.89
CA ARG A 446 -12.88 31.06 18.62
C ARG A 446 -14.02 30.05 18.68
N LEU A 447 -13.86 28.91 19.37
CA LEU A 447 -14.93 27.92 19.57
C LEU A 447 -16.07 28.46 20.42
N ARG A 448 -15.79 29.23 21.48
CA ARG A 448 -16.81 29.89 22.32
C ARG A 448 -17.62 30.89 21.50
N ASN A 449 -16.96 31.74 20.72
CA ASN A 449 -17.64 32.66 19.81
C ASN A 449 -18.50 31.90 18.78
N PHE A 450 -17.97 30.85 18.16
CA PHE A 450 -18.75 30.00 17.25
C PHE A 450 -19.99 29.38 17.92
N HIS A 451 -19.85 28.91 19.17
CA HIS A 451 -20.95 28.36 19.95
C HIS A 451 -22.04 29.41 20.26
N GLU A 452 -21.67 30.66 20.54
CA GLU A 452 -22.61 31.76 20.79
C GLU A 452 -23.43 32.14 19.56
N ILE A 453 -22.80 32.20 18.38
CA ILE A 453 -23.49 32.55 17.13
C ILE A 453 -24.27 31.38 16.51
N THR A 454 -24.03 30.15 16.95
CA THR A 454 -24.68 28.95 16.41
C THR A 454 -26.09 28.80 16.94
N THR A 455 -27.08 28.88 16.06
CA THR A 455 -28.51 28.77 16.43
C THR A 455 -29.01 27.32 16.51
N THR A 456 -28.33 26.37 15.86
CA THR A 456 -28.77 24.97 15.81
C THR A 456 -28.33 24.21 17.06
N GLU A 457 -29.29 23.86 17.92
CA GLU A 457 -29.04 23.23 19.23
C GLU A 457 -28.26 21.91 19.17
N SER A 458 -28.46 21.10 18.12
CA SER A 458 -27.68 19.86 17.95
C SER A 458 -26.18 20.12 17.74
N PHE A 459 -25.84 21.19 17.02
CA PHE A 459 -24.45 21.58 16.78
C PHE A 459 -23.84 22.25 18.01
N ARG A 460 -24.62 23.14 18.63
CA ARG A 460 -24.25 23.84 19.87
C ARG A 460 -23.82 22.85 20.96
N ARG A 461 -24.59 21.79 21.19
CA ARG A 461 -24.25 20.72 22.16
C ARG A 461 -22.93 20.02 21.89
N VAL A 462 -22.63 19.68 20.62
CA VAL A 462 -21.39 18.99 20.27
C VAL A 462 -20.17 19.90 20.48
N VAL A 463 -20.29 21.17 20.08
CA VAL A 463 -19.22 22.16 20.27
C VAL A 463 -19.01 22.45 21.76
N LYS A 464 -20.08 22.66 22.55
CA LYS A 464 -19.99 22.88 24.00
C LYS A 464 -19.31 21.72 24.71
N ARG A 465 -19.71 20.48 24.39
CA ARG A 465 -19.06 19.29 24.95
C ARG A 465 -17.56 19.25 24.63
N PHE A 466 -17.15 19.64 23.43
CA PHE A 466 -15.72 19.71 23.08
C PHE A 466 -14.99 20.80 23.87
N ILE A 467 -15.59 21.99 24.00
CA ILE A 467 -15.08 23.12 24.81
C ILE A 467 -14.85 22.66 26.26
N ASP A 468 -15.84 22.01 26.88
CA ASP A 468 -15.77 21.56 28.27
C ASP A 468 -14.61 20.59 28.51
N GLN A 469 -14.35 19.69 27.53
CA GLN A 469 -13.26 18.73 27.62
C GLN A 469 -11.88 19.39 27.45
N VAL A 470 -11.77 20.41 26.59
CA VAL A 470 -10.54 21.21 26.46
C VAL A 470 -10.29 22.00 27.75
N GLU A 471 -11.31 22.64 28.31
CA GLU A 471 -11.22 23.38 29.57
C GLU A 471 -10.79 22.49 30.74
N HIS A 472 -11.35 21.28 30.83
CA HIS A 472 -10.94 20.30 31.83
C HIS A 472 -9.46 19.89 31.68
N ASN A 473 -8.97 19.72 30.45
CA ASN A 473 -7.56 19.45 30.22
C ASN A 473 -6.66 20.65 30.62
N ILE A 474 -7.07 21.87 30.27
CA ILE A 474 -6.35 23.09 30.68
C ILE A 474 -6.24 23.17 32.21
N GLU A 475 -7.34 22.93 32.93
CA GLU A 475 -7.35 22.97 34.39
C GLU A 475 -6.45 21.88 35.00
N PHE A 476 -6.50 20.66 34.46
CA PHE A 476 -5.64 19.55 34.88
C PHE A 476 -4.16 19.89 34.71
N VAL A 477 -3.75 20.36 33.53
CA VAL A 477 -2.35 20.72 33.26
C VAL A 477 -1.90 21.90 34.12
N ARG A 478 -2.76 22.91 34.34
CA ARG A 478 -2.45 24.05 35.21
C ARG A 478 -2.18 23.62 36.65
N LYS A 479 -3.06 22.82 37.26
CA LYS A 479 -2.87 22.31 38.62
C LYS A 479 -1.54 21.56 38.75
N LYS A 480 -1.24 20.69 37.79
CA LYS A 480 0.03 19.96 37.74
C LYS A 480 1.24 20.85 37.53
N ARG A 481 1.10 21.92 36.74
CA ARG A 481 2.15 22.91 36.51
C ARG A 481 2.41 23.76 37.75
N ASP A 482 1.40 24.03 38.57
CA ASP A 482 1.57 24.77 39.83
C ASP A 482 2.34 23.94 40.89
N GLU A 483 2.35 22.61 40.74
CA GLU A 483 3.06 21.66 41.62
C GLU A 483 4.55 21.48 41.26
N VAL A 484 5.00 21.93 40.08
CA VAL A 484 6.38 21.69 39.65
C VAL A 484 7.37 22.73 40.20
N ALA A 485 8.52 22.25 40.68
CA ALA A 485 9.59 23.11 41.20
C ALA A 485 10.69 23.42 40.16
N PHE A 486 10.63 22.82 38.97
CA PHE A 486 11.67 22.98 37.94
C PHE A 486 11.48 24.23 37.09
N SER A 487 12.59 24.79 36.60
CA SER A 487 12.60 25.95 35.71
C SER A 487 12.30 25.55 34.26
N PRO A 488 11.70 26.44 33.43
CA PRO A 488 11.57 26.20 31.99
C PRO A 488 12.88 25.94 31.24
N ARG A 489 14.05 26.24 31.86
CA ARG A 489 15.38 25.92 31.31
C ARG A 489 15.76 24.45 31.48
N ASP A 490 15.10 23.73 32.38
CA ASP A 490 15.32 22.31 32.58
C ASP A 490 14.52 21.51 31.56
N GLN A 491 15.12 21.33 30.39
CA GLN A 491 14.51 20.66 29.25
C GLN A 491 14.10 19.21 29.59
N GLN A 492 14.90 18.50 30.38
CA GLN A 492 14.64 17.11 30.73
C GLN A 492 13.39 16.99 31.63
N SER A 493 13.25 17.87 32.61
CA SER A 493 12.06 17.90 33.47
C SER A 493 10.81 18.35 32.69
N VAL A 494 10.95 19.29 31.77
CA VAL A 494 9.86 19.72 30.87
C VAL A 494 9.39 18.57 29.97
N GLU A 495 10.30 17.81 29.38
CA GLU A 495 9.97 16.66 28.53
C GLU A 495 9.35 15.50 29.33
N SER A 496 9.77 15.33 30.58
CA SER A 496 9.27 14.30 31.50
C SER A 496 7.93 14.67 32.15
N PHE A 497 7.47 15.92 32.01
CA PHE A 497 6.23 16.41 32.61
C PHE A 497 5.03 15.56 32.17
N LEU A 498 4.30 15.02 33.14
CA LEU A 498 3.09 14.20 32.96
C LEU A 498 3.23 12.93 32.09
N GLN A 499 4.44 12.44 31.86
CA GLN A 499 4.66 11.20 31.10
C GLN A 499 4.03 9.98 31.80
N GLN A 500 4.05 9.93 33.14
CA GLN A 500 3.43 8.85 33.92
C GLN A 500 1.91 8.83 33.75
N GLU A 501 1.28 10.01 33.88
CA GLU A 501 -0.16 10.17 33.67
C GLU A 501 -0.56 9.87 32.23
N MET A 502 0.27 10.26 31.24
CA MET A 502 0.07 9.93 29.83
C MET A 502 0.03 8.41 29.60
N CYS A 503 0.94 7.64 30.22
CA CYS A 503 0.95 6.18 30.14
C CYS A 503 -0.31 5.55 30.76
N SER A 504 -0.84 6.12 31.84
CA SER A 504 -2.06 5.63 32.49
C SER A 504 -3.31 5.81 31.60
N GLY A 505 -3.35 6.88 30.79
CA GLY A 505 -4.34 7.10 29.73
C GLY A 505 -5.81 7.19 30.17
N ASN A 506 -6.09 7.26 31.47
CA ASN A 506 -7.45 7.10 32.03
C ASN A 506 -8.23 8.40 32.21
N LEU A 507 -7.65 9.55 31.85
CA LEU A 507 -8.30 10.84 32.05
C LEU A 507 -9.49 11.05 31.10
N PRO A 508 -10.60 11.66 31.58
CA PRO A 508 -11.83 11.84 30.80
C PRO A 508 -11.63 12.54 29.45
N PHE A 509 -10.82 13.61 29.41
CA PHE A 509 -10.55 14.36 28.18
C PHE A 509 -9.75 13.51 27.16
N THR A 510 -8.87 12.63 27.63
CA THR A 510 -8.08 11.77 26.76
C THR A 510 -8.96 10.68 26.14
N GLN A 511 -9.82 10.06 26.94
CA GLN A 511 -10.83 9.12 26.43
C GLN A 511 -11.78 9.78 25.44
N TYR A 512 -12.18 11.02 25.71
CA TYR A 512 -13.02 11.79 24.80
C TYR A 512 -12.34 12.05 23.45
N TYR A 513 -11.10 12.55 23.44
CA TYR A 513 -10.36 12.75 22.20
C TYR A 513 -10.18 11.44 21.43
N ARG A 514 -9.78 10.35 22.10
CA ARG A 514 -9.68 9.02 21.46
C ARG A 514 -10.99 8.59 20.83
N SER A 515 -12.11 8.77 21.53
CA SER A 515 -13.44 8.42 21.00
C SER A 515 -13.82 9.21 19.74
N LEU A 516 -13.39 10.47 19.62
CA LEU A 516 -13.60 11.28 18.41
C LEU A 516 -12.71 10.81 17.26
N ILE A 517 -11.44 10.50 17.57
CA ILE A 517 -10.48 9.99 16.60
C ILE A 517 -10.95 8.65 16.03
N GLU A 518 -11.39 7.72 16.88
CA GLU A 518 -11.93 6.43 16.44
C GLU A 518 -13.17 6.60 15.55
N LYS A 519 -14.11 7.47 15.95
CA LYS A 519 -15.29 7.80 15.12
C LYS A 519 -14.90 8.33 13.74
N SER A 520 -13.85 9.13 13.64
CA SER A 520 -13.32 9.62 12.37
C SER A 520 -12.81 8.49 11.48
N SER A 521 -12.10 7.51 12.06
CA SER A 521 -11.60 6.34 11.32
C SER A 521 -12.74 5.49 10.77
N PHE A 522 -13.84 5.34 11.51
CA PHE A 522 -15.04 4.64 11.03
C PHE A 522 -15.82 5.40 9.95
N ARG A 523 -15.78 6.75 9.96
CA ARG A 523 -16.40 7.58 8.92
C ARG A 523 -15.69 7.46 7.59
N ASN A 524 -14.35 7.37 7.62
CA ASN A 524 -13.51 7.31 6.42
C ASN A 524 -13.46 5.92 5.74
N LEU A 525 -14.14 4.92 6.29
CA LEU A 525 -14.26 3.59 5.67
C LEU A 525 -15.36 3.58 4.59
N PRO A 526 -15.11 3.02 3.39
CA PRO A 526 -16.12 2.90 2.35
C PRO A 526 -17.32 2.04 2.81
N SER A 527 -18.52 2.47 2.42
CA SER A 527 -19.84 2.07 2.93
C SER A 527 -20.13 0.57 3.00
N ASN A 528 -19.42 -0.28 2.24
CA ASN A 528 -19.62 -1.74 2.27
C ASN A 528 -19.30 -2.40 3.62
N LYS A 529 -18.45 -1.78 4.47
CA LYS A 529 -18.20 -2.29 5.83
C LYS A 529 -19.20 -1.80 6.88
N LYS A 530 -19.99 -0.75 6.59
CA LYS A 530 -21.04 -0.27 7.51
C LYS A 530 -22.21 -1.27 7.58
N ILE A 531 -22.50 -1.97 6.47
CA ILE A 531 -23.60 -2.95 6.37
C ILE A 531 -23.27 -4.21 7.17
N SER A 532 -22.06 -4.78 7.02
CA SER A 532 -21.67 -6.01 7.73
C SER A 532 -21.65 -5.86 9.26
N TYR A 533 -21.32 -4.67 9.76
CA TYR A 533 -21.31 -4.40 11.21
C TYR A 533 -22.70 -4.09 11.78
N LEU A 534 -23.60 -3.50 10.98
CA LEU A 534 -25.01 -3.31 11.35
C LEU A 534 -25.76 -4.65 11.40
N GLU A 535 -25.39 -5.61 10.55
CA GLU A 535 -25.89 -6.98 10.60
C GLU A 535 -25.37 -7.72 11.84
N GLN A 536 -24.08 -7.57 12.21
CA GLN A 536 -23.53 -8.12 13.46
C GLN A 536 -24.14 -7.50 14.73
N LYS A 537 -24.49 -6.20 14.71
CA LYS A 537 -25.23 -5.58 15.84
C LYS A 537 -26.69 -6.03 15.93
N LYS A 538 -27.32 -6.41 14.81
CA LYS A 538 -28.67 -6.98 14.79
C LYS A 538 -28.68 -8.45 15.22
N SER A 539 -27.65 -9.23 14.90
CA SER A 539 -27.52 -10.61 15.40
C SER A 539 -27.26 -10.65 16.91
N ASN A 540 -26.40 -9.78 17.44
CA ASN A 540 -26.14 -9.70 18.89
C ASN A 540 -27.35 -9.22 19.71
N LYS A 541 -28.28 -8.44 19.12
CA LYS A 541 -29.54 -8.07 19.78
C LYS A 541 -30.61 -9.17 19.73
N LYS A 542 -30.55 -10.09 18.76
CA LYS A 542 -31.47 -11.24 18.71
C LYS A 542 -31.05 -12.39 19.64
N GLY A 543 -29.78 -12.47 20.04
CA GLY A 543 -29.28 -13.46 21.01
C GLY A 543 -29.61 -13.18 22.48
N GLN A 544 -30.13 -12.00 22.83
CA GLN A 544 -30.43 -11.60 24.22
C GLN A 544 -31.90 -11.75 24.64
N HIS A 545 -32.77 -12.28 23.78
CA HIS A 545 -34.20 -12.45 24.08
C HIS A 545 -34.68 -13.91 24.21
N LEU A 546 -33.79 -14.90 24.08
CA LEU A 546 -34.06 -16.29 24.46
C LEU A 546 -33.18 -16.65 25.66
N ASN A 547 -33.63 -16.31 26.87
CA ASN A 547 -33.22 -16.94 28.13
C ASN A 547 -33.97 -16.26 29.28
N LYS A 548 -35.26 -16.57 29.41
CA LYS A 548 -36.02 -16.47 30.67
C LYS A 548 -37.26 -17.34 30.56
N THR A 549 -37.17 -18.51 31.19
CA THR A 549 -38.18 -19.29 31.96
C THR A 549 -38.12 -20.77 31.66
N VAL A 550 -37.30 -21.49 32.42
CA VAL A 550 -37.59 -22.85 32.88
C VAL A 550 -37.07 -22.93 34.31
N ASP A 551 -37.93 -22.62 35.29
CA ASP A 551 -37.74 -23.06 36.67
C ASP A 551 -38.60 -24.30 36.88
N VAL A 552 -37.92 -25.42 37.10
CA VAL A 552 -38.48 -26.69 37.56
C VAL A 552 -38.38 -26.69 39.08
N VAL A 553 -39.51 -26.77 39.77
CA VAL A 553 -39.56 -27.30 41.14
C VAL A 553 -40.54 -28.45 41.16
N VAL A 554 -40.04 -29.55 41.69
CA VAL A 554 -40.60 -30.90 41.70
C VAL A 554 -41.33 -31.17 43.01
N ASN A 555 -42.37 -31.98 42.89
CA ASN A 555 -43.05 -32.86 43.85
C ASN A 555 -44.20 -32.37 44.73
N GLY A 556 -45.30 -33.12 44.58
CA GLY A 556 -46.40 -33.25 45.52
C GLY A 556 -47.60 -33.96 44.89
N GLU A 557 -47.52 -35.29 44.72
CA GLU A 557 -48.72 -36.13 44.52
C GLU A 557 -49.60 -36.11 45.79
N LYS A 558 -50.92 -35.92 45.63
CA LYS A 558 -51.97 -36.88 46.06
C LYS A 558 -53.40 -36.35 45.92
N ASP A 559 -54.22 -37.21 45.31
CA ASP A 559 -55.60 -37.62 45.64
C ASP A 559 -56.80 -36.64 45.52
N SER A 560 -57.72 -37.05 44.63
CA SER A 560 -59.20 -37.05 44.69
C SER A 560 -59.94 -35.98 45.52
N ASP A 561 -60.70 -35.09 44.86
CA ASP A 561 -62.12 -35.22 44.48
C ASP A 561 -62.54 -34.04 43.59
#